data_AF-A0A7W0JVD5-F1
#
_entry.id   AF-A0A7W0JVD5-F1
#
_cell.length_a   1.000
_cell.length_b   1.000
_cell.length_c   1.000
_cell.angle_alpha   90.00
_cell.angle_beta   90.00
_cell.angle_gamma   90.00
#
_symmetry.space_group_name_H-M   'P 1'
#
loop_
_entity.id
_entity.type
_entity.pdbx_description
1 polymer ?
#
loop_
_entity_poly.entity_id
_entity_poly.type
_entity_poly.pdbx_seq_one_letter_code
_entity_poly.pdbx_strand_id
1 'polypeptide(L)'
;MCSAHATVRGLLGEIVARTGNGRDIIVDMEAGLEHLSRGTGKHVSLIVAVVEPYFRSLETGRRVKELAQELGVANVVGLANKVRDEDDRRAIGQFCAAHGLPLVGEIPYDPTLAEAERAGQPPIDSSPAGPAVTAIRALADTLVGEKGSH
;
A
#
# COMPACT_ATOMS: atom_id res chain seq x y z
N MET A 1 -15.03 2.48 23.93
CA MET A 1 -14.17 2.06 22.79
C MET A 1 -12.87 2.84 22.86
N CYS A 2 -11.70 2.23 22.77
CA CYS A 2 -11.07 1.30 23.72
C CYS A 2 -9.58 1.68 23.73
N SER A 3 -8.91 1.63 24.89
CA SER A 3 -7.56 2.18 25.14
C SER A 3 -6.44 1.67 24.24
N ALA A 4 -6.62 0.52 23.57
CA ALA A 4 -5.62 -0.08 22.67
C ALA A 4 -5.29 0.78 21.43
N HIS A 5 -6.27 1.50 20.85
CA HIS A 5 -6.05 2.27 19.62
C HIS A 5 -5.23 3.55 19.86
N ALA A 6 -5.32 4.15 21.05
CA ALA A 6 -4.47 5.28 21.44
C ALA A 6 -3.01 4.85 21.66
N THR A 7 -2.78 3.57 22.01
CA THR A 7 -1.44 3.00 22.24
C THR A 7 -0.68 2.79 20.95
N VAL A 8 -1.32 2.26 19.88
CA VAL A 8 -0.67 2.12 18.56
C VAL A 8 -0.28 3.49 18.00
N ARG A 9 -1.10 4.52 18.23
CA ARG A 9 -0.81 5.92 17.87
C ARG A 9 0.43 6.46 18.58
N GLY A 10 0.50 6.29 19.90
CA GLY A 10 1.65 6.73 20.69
C GLY A 10 2.93 6.01 20.26
N LEU A 11 2.82 4.70 19.99
CA LEU A 11 3.92 3.88 19.54
C LEU A 11 4.43 4.29 18.15
N LEU A 12 3.55 4.50 17.16
CA LEU A 12 3.98 4.94 15.82
C LEU A 12 4.63 6.32 15.87
N GLY A 13 4.04 7.26 16.61
CA GLY A 13 4.62 8.58 16.81
C GLY A 13 5.98 8.52 17.53
N GLU A 14 6.11 7.67 18.55
CA GLU A 14 7.37 7.48 19.28
C GLU A 14 8.42 6.76 18.43
N ILE A 15 8.06 5.74 17.64
CA ILE A 15 8.97 5.07 16.71
C ILE A 15 9.47 6.06 15.67
N VAL A 16 8.59 6.85 15.03
CA VAL A 16 8.98 7.88 14.07
C VAL A 16 9.92 8.91 14.73
N ALA A 17 9.58 9.38 15.93
CA ALA A 17 10.40 10.35 16.67
C ALA A 17 11.77 9.80 17.11
N ARG A 18 11.85 8.51 17.48
CA ARG A 18 13.09 7.86 17.95
C ARG A 18 13.99 7.36 16.83
N THR A 19 13.42 7.07 15.66
CA THR A 19 14.14 6.37 14.59
C THR A 19 15.03 7.30 13.74
N GLY A 20 14.84 8.62 13.83
CA GLY A 20 15.62 9.59 13.05
C GLY A 20 15.40 9.47 11.53
N ASN A 21 16.07 10.33 10.75
CA ASN A 21 15.83 10.51 9.30
C ASN A 21 16.40 9.40 8.40
N GLY A 22 16.46 8.14 8.84
CA GLY A 22 17.21 7.09 8.12
C GLY A 22 16.56 5.71 8.00
N ARG A 23 15.30 5.52 8.43
CA ARG A 23 14.59 4.24 8.24
C ARG A 23 13.20 4.44 7.66
N ASP A 24 12.82 3.52 6.80
CA ASP A 24 11.45 3.38 6.31
C ASP A 24 10.62 2.57 7.31
N ILE A 25 9.40 3.03 7.57
CA ILE A 25 8.45 2.34 8.44
C ILE A 25 7.27 1.96 7.58
N ILE A 26 7.05 0.66 7.44
CA ILE A 26 5.89 0.09 6.75
C ILE A 26 4.92 -0.39 7.81
N VAL A 27 3.67 0.06 7.71
CA VAL A 27 2.59 -0.34 8.61
C VAL A 27 1.56 -1.08 7.78
N ASP A 28 1.41 -2.38 8.05
CA ASP A 28 0.31 -3.16 7.48
C ASP A 28 -0.98 -2.80 8.22
N MET A 29 -2.00 -2.42 7.45
CA MET A 29 -3.28 -1.95 7.97
C MET A 29 -4.40 -2.71 7.27
N GLU A 30 -5.46 -3.00 8.03
CA GLU A 30 -6.71 -3.44 7.44
C GLU A 30 -7.23 -2.39 6.43
N ALA A 31 -8.09 -2.83 5.50
CA ALA A 31 -8.68 -1.98 4.48
C ALA A 31 -9.48 -0.78 5.04
N GLY A 32 -9.75 -0.79 6.34
CA GLY A 32 -10.38 0.28 7.09
C GLY A 32 -9.36 1.23 7.73
N LEU A 33 -9.52 2.53 7.50
CA LEU A 33 -8.72 3.57 8.16
C LEU A 33 -9.32 4.03 9.49
N GLU A 34 -10.30 3.32 10.07
CA GLU A 34 -10.96 3.68 11.34
C GLU A 34 -10.00 3.80 12.52
N HIS A 35 -8.84 3.15 12.45
CA HIS A 35 -7.79 3.24 13.46
C HIS A 35 -6.94 4.50 13.31
N LEU A 36 -7.05 5.22 12.18
CA LEU A 36 -6.45 6.53 11.99
C LEU A 36 -7.42 7.62 12.45
N SER A 37 -6.97 8.44 13.40
CA SER A 37 -7.74 9.58 13.93
C SER A 37 -7.28 10.89 13.30
N ARG A 38 -8.13 11.93 13.34
CA ARG A 38 -7.75 13.31 12.98
C ARG A 38 -6.55 13.73 13.83
N GLY A 39 -5.35 13.74 13.24
CA GLY A 39 -4.07 14.00 13.91
C GLY A 39 -2.98 12.95 13.64
N THR A 40 -3.33 11.69 13.36
CA THR A 40 -2.37 10.63 13.02
C THR A 40 -1.83 10.77 11.60
N GLY A 41 -2.66 11.28 10.67
CA GLY A 41 -2.28 11.52 9.27
C GLY A 41 -1.07 12.45 9.10
N LYS A 42 -0.78 13.30 10.10
CA LYS A 42 0.38 14.22 10.07
C LYS A 42 1.74 13.51 10.06
N HIS A 43 1.80 12.25 10.50
CA HIS A 43 3.03 11.46 10.51
C HIS A 43 3.07 10.43 9.36
N VAL A 44 2.02 10.36 8.54
CA VAL A 44 1.94 9.45 7.40
C VAL A 44 2.33 10.21 6.14
N SER A 45 3.45 9.82 5.54
CA SER A 45 3.96 10.45 4.31
C SER A 45 3.26 9.96 3.05
N LEU A 46 2.78 8.71 3.06
CA LEU A 46 2.18 8.03 1.90
C LEU A 46 1.24 6.92 2.39
N ILE A 47 0.09 6.81 1.73
CA ILE A 47 -0.78 5.62 1.81
C ILE A 47 -0.77 4.93 0.44
N VAL A 48 -0.50 3.62 0.44
CA VAL A 48 -0.58 2.77 -0.75
C VAL A 48 -1.83 1.89 -0.62
N ALA A 49 -2.86 2.18 -1.40
CA ALA A 49 -4.07 1.38 -1.49
C ALA A 49 -3.87 0.24 -2.49
N VAL A 50 -3.69 -0.98 -2.00
CA VAL A 50 -3.57 -2.17 -2.84
C VAL A 50 -4.93 -2.59 -3.37
N VAL A 51 -5.11 -2.59 -4.69
CA VAL A 51 -6.39 -2.89 -5.36
C VAL A 51 -6.23 -4.02 -6.36
N GLU A 52 -7.25 -4.86 -6.47
CA GLU A 52 -7.33 -6.01 -7.38
C GLU A 52 -8.34 -5.74 -8.50
N PRO A 53 -8.34 -6.54 -9.60
CA PRO A 53 -9.29 -6.39 -10.72
C PRO A 53 -10.73 -6.83 -10.39
N TYR A 54 -11.22 -6.46 -9.21
CA TYR A 54 -12.58 -6.75 -8.75
C TYR A 54 -13.21 -5.47 -8.23
N PHE A 55 -14.46 -5.21 -8.63
CA PHE A 55 -15.19 -3.98 -8.28
C PHE A 55 -15.17 -3.66 -6.78
N ARG A 56 -15.34 -4.66 -5.91
CA ARG A 56 -15.30 -4.45 -4.45
C ARG A 56 -13.93 -3.99 -3.96
N SER A 57 -12.84 -4.50 -4.53
CA SER A 57 -11.49 -4.08 -4.15
C SER A 57 -11.22 -2.64 -4.59
N LEU A 58 -11.65 -2.30 -5.82
CA LEU A 58 -11.56 -0.95 -6.37
C LEU A 58 -12.37 0.08 -5.54
N GLU A 59 -13.62 -0.24 -5.19
CA GLU A 59 -14.46 0.60 -4.32
C GLU A 59 -13.84 0.80 -2.93
N THR A 60 -13.23 -0.25 -2.36
CA THR A 60 -12.48 -0.13 -1.11
C THR A 60 -11.30 0.84 -1.26
N GLY A 61 -10.52 0.75 -2.35
CA GLY A 61 -9.44 1.68 -2.63
C GLY A 61 -9.91 3.15 -2.74
N ARG A 62 -11.04 3.38 -3.43
CA ARG A 62 -11.69 4.70 -3.48
C ARG A 62 -12.04 5.22 -2.08
N ARG A 63 -12.65 4.37 -1.26
CA ARG A 63 -13.05 4.75 0.11
C ARG A 63 -11.85 5.04 1.01
N VAL A 64 -10.78 4.26 0.90
CA VAL A 64 -9.51 4.50 1.60
C VAL A 64 -8.96 5.88 1.25
N LYS A 65 -8.97 6.24 -0.04
CA LYS A 65 -8.53 7.56 -0.50
C LYS A 65 -9.37 8.70 0.10
N GLU A 66 -10.70 8.57 0.08
CA GLU A 66 -11.60 9.58 0.66
C GLU A 66 -11.34 9.75 2.17
N LEU A 67 -11.25 8.65 2.92
CA LEU A 67 -10.94 8.66 4.35
C LEU A 67 -9.56 9.28 4.63
N ALA A 68 -8.55 8.94 3.84
CA ALA A 68 -7.21 9.51 3.98
C ALA A 68 -7.20 11.03 3.76
N GLN A 69 -7.96 11.52 2.78
CA GLN A 69 -8.12 12.96 2.54
C GLN A 69 -8.81 13.67 3.72
N GLU A 70 -9.85 13.06 4.29
CA GLU A 70 -10.52 13.58 5.51
C GLU A 70 -9.58 13.65 6.72
N LEU A 71 -8.59 12.75 6.78
CA LEU A 71 -7.56 12.69 7.81
C LEU A 71 -6.38 13.65 7.56
N GLY A 72 -6.37 14.34 6.41
CA GLY A 72 -5.33 15.28 6.02
C GLY A 72 -4.07 14.65 5.44
N VAL A 73 -4.14 13.40 4.98
CA VAL A 73 -3.03 12.74 4.26
C VAL A 73 -3.09 13.15 2.79
N ALA A 74 -2.07 13.86 2.32
CA ALA A 74 -2.05 14.39 0.96
C ALA A 74 -1.72 13.33 -0.10
N ASN A 75 -0.83 12.39 0.22
CA ASN A 75 -0.29 11.44 -0.73
C ASN A 75 -0.97 10.08 -0.58
N VAL A 76 -1.89 9.79 -1.48
CA VAL A 76 -2.55 8.48 -1.58
C VAL A 76 -2.40 7.97 -3.01
N VAL A 77 -1.83 6.78 -3.15
CA VAL A 77 -1.63 6.12 -4.44
C VAL A 77 -2.27 4.73 -4.41
N GLY A 78 -2.70 4.24 -5.57
CA GLY A 78 -3.13 2.87 -5.76
C GLY A 78 -1.99 1.98 -6.24
N LEU A 79 -1.99 0.72 -5.81
CA LEU A 79 -1.14 -0.33 -6.37
C LEU A 79 -2.04 -1.39 -7.00
N ALA A 80 -1.97 -1.55 -8.33
CA ALA A 80 -2.72 -2.59 -9.01
C ALA A 80 -2.07 -3.95 -8.72
N ASN A 81 -2.82 -4.88 -8.13
CA ASN A 81 -2.31 -6.19 -7.73
C ASN A 81 -3.06 -7.31 -8.44
N LYS A 82 -2.36 -8.43 -8.67
CA LYS A 82 -2.86 -9.62 -9.35
C LYS A 82 -3.39 -9.32 -10.76
N VAL A 83 -2.74 -8.42 -11.50
CA VAL A 83 -3.09 -8.12 -12.90
C VAL A 83 -2.77 -9.32 -13.78
N ARG A 84 -3.75 -9.89 -14.48
CA ARG A 84 -3.55 -11.08 -15.33
C ARG A 84 -3.30 -10.74 -16.79
N ASP A 85 -3.96 -9.70 -17.28
CA ASP A 85 -3.98 -9.34 -18.69
C ASP A 85 -4.26 -7.84 -18.89
N GLU A 86 -4.33 -7.42 -20.16
CA GLU A 86 -4.65 -6.04 -20.55
C GLU A 86 -6.05 -5.59 -20.13
N ASP A 87 -6.99 -6.53 -19.98
CA ASP A 87 -8.36 -6.21 -19.59
C ASP A 87 -8.41 -5.84 -18.11
N ASP A 88 -7.73 -6.61 -17.26
CA ASP A 88 -7.51 -6.26 -15.85
C ASP A 88 -6.83 -4.91 -15.70
N ARG A 89 -5.72 -4.69 -16.43
CA ARG A 89 -4.97 -3.42 -16.38
C ARG A 89 -5.86 -2.24 -16.77
N ARG A 90 -6.61 -2.39 -17.86
CA ARG A 90 -7.52 -1.36 -18.35
C ARG A 90 -8.65 -1.07 -17.36
N ALA A 91 -9.27 -2.11 -16.79
CA ALA A 91 -10.36 -1.95 -15.83
C ALA A 91 -9.91 -1.22 -14.56
N ILE A 92 -8.77 -1.62 -13.97
CA ILE A 92 -8.20 -0.96 -12.80
C ILE A 92 -7.82 0.49 -13.15
N GLY A 93 -7.09 0.69 -14.24
CA GLY A 93 -6.63 2.01 -14.68
C GLY A 93 -7.79 2.99 -14.92
N GLN A 94 -8.86 2.55 -15.59
CA GLN A 94 -10.04 3.38 -15.84
C GLN A 94 -10.76 3.77 -14.55
N PHE A 95 -10.97 2.82 -13.64
CA PHE A 95 -11.61 3.08 -12.35
C PHE A 95 -10.78 4.05 -11.50
N CYS A 96 -9.49 3.76 -11.34
CA CYS A 96 -8.57 4.58 -10.57
C CYS A 96 -8.48 6.02 -11.11
N ALA A 97 -8.41 6.18 -12.44
CA ALA A 97 -8.41 7.49 -13.08
C ALA A 97 -9.73 8.26 -12.82
N ALA A 98 -10.89 7.59 -12.98
CA ALA A 98 -12.20 8.20 -12.74
C ALA A 98 -12.40 8.67 -11.29
N HIS A 99 -11.75 8.00 -10.34
CA HIS A 99 -11.83 8.33 -8.92
C HIS A 99 -10.62 9.10 -8.39
N GLY A 100 -9.70 9.54 -9.27
CA GLY A 100 -8.51 10.31 -8.92
C GLY A 100 -7.60 9.59 -7.93
N LEU A 101 -7.47 8.27 -8.05
CA LEU A 101 -6.52 7.46 -7.29
C LEU A 101 -5.33 7.15 -8.23
N PRO A 102 -4.24 7.92 -8.19
CA PRO A 102 -3.09 7.71 -9.08
C PRO A 102 -2.43 6.35 -8.80
N LEU A 103 -2.09 5.60 -9.84
CA LEU A 103 -1.41 4.31 -9.70
C LEU A 103 0.10 4.51 -9.66
N VAL A 104 0.77 3.89 -8.67
CA VAL A 104 2.24 3.92 -8.55
C VAL A 104 2.91 2.75 -9.28
N GLY A 105 2.14 1.70 -9.59
CA GLY A 105 2.63 0.55 -10.32
C GLY A 105 1.60 -0.58 -10.38
N GLU A 106 2.05 -1.70 -10.92
CA GLU A 106 1.27 -2.93 -10.99
C GLU A 106 2.11 -4.15 -10.62
N ILE A 107 1.49 -5.12 -9.96
CA ILE A 107 2.04 -6.43 -9.66
C ILE A 107 1.24 -7.46 -10.47
N PRO A 108 1.90 -8.23 -11.36
CA PRO A 108 1.22 -9.26 -12.14
C PRO A 108 0.73 -10.40 -11.24
N TYR A 109 -0.30 -11.09 -11.68
CA TYR A 109 -0.69 -12.36 -11.07
C TYR A 109 0.42 -13.39 -11.26
N ASP A 110 0.90 -13.95 -10.15
CA ASP A 110 1.98 -14.92 -10.14
C ASP A 110 1.60 -16.12 -9.26
N PRO A 111 1.37 -17.31 -9.83
CA PRO A 111 0.97 -18.49 -9.06
C PRO A 111 2.08 -18.96 -8.11
N THR A 112 3.35 -18.61 -8.38
CA THR A 112 4.48 -19.01 -7.52
C THR A 112 4.41 -18.36 -6.14
N LEU A 113 3.77 -17.19 -6.02
CA LEU A 113 3.49 -16.55 -4.72
C LEU A 113 2.63 -17.46 -3.83
N ALA A 114 1.55 -18.01 -4.39
CA ALA A 114 0.62 -18.88 -3.67
C ALA A 114 1.25 -20.25 -3.34
N GLU A 115 2.20 -20.71 -4.14
CA GLU A 115 2.99 -21.91 -3.84
C GLU A 115 3.96 -21.66 -2.69
N ALA A 116 4.69 -20.54 -2.72
CA ALA A 116 5.60 -20.13 -1.65
C ALA A 116 4.86 -19.95 -0.31
N GLU A 117 3.69 -19.30 -0.34
CA GLU A 117 2.83 -19.14 0.85
C GLU A 117 2.41 -20.50 1.42
N ARG A 118 1.94 -21.44 0.57
CA ARG A 118 1.59 -22.80 1.00
C ARG A 118 2.78 -23.58 1.57
N ALA A 119 3.99 -23.29 1.11
CA ALA A 119 5.23 -23.87 1.61
C ALA A 119 5.77 -23.17 2.87
N GLY A 120 5.14 -22.08 3.32
CA GLY A 120 5.63 -21.26 4.44
C GLY A 120 6.95 -20.55 4.13
N GLN A 121 7.26 -20.33 2.85
CA GLN A 121 8.49 -19.69 2.39
C GLN A 121 8.22 -18.25 1.95
N PRO A 122 9.08 -17.29 2.31
CA PRO A 122 9.01 -15.95 1.75
C PRO A 122 9.13 -16.01 0.21
N PRO A 123 8.25 -15.34 -0.54
CA PRO A 123 8.31 -15.39 -2.01
C PRO A 123 9.62 -14.87 -2.60
N ILE A 124 10.25 -13.91 -1.93
CA ILE A 124 11.55 -13.36 -2.32
C ILE A 124 12.68 -14.40 -2.27
N ASP A 125 12.53 -15.43 -1.44
CA ASP A 125 13.50 -16.53 -1.30
C ASP A 125 13.13 -17.71 -2.20
N SER A 126 11.83 -17.97 -2.38
CA SER A 126 11.32 -19.09 -3.19
C SER A 126 11.42 -18.84 -4.70
N SER A 127 11.10 -17.62 -5.15
CA SER A 127 11.09 -17.23 -6.56
C SER A 127 11.67 -15.81 -6.73
N PRO A 128 12.99 -15.61 -6.46
CA PRO A 128 13.61 -14.28 -6.46
C PRO A 128 13.55 -13.56 -7.80
N ALA A 129 13.44 -14.31 -8.91
CA ALA A 129 13.32 -13.80 -10.28
C ALA A 129 11.88 -13.92 -10.83
N GLY A 130 10.91 -14.27 -9.98
CA GLY A 130 9.50 -14.32 -10.36
C GLY A 130 8.99 -12.95 -10.81
N PRO A 131 8.02 -12.89 -11.74
CA PRO A 131 7.51 -11.63 -12.27
C PRO A 131 6.93 -10.73 -11.17
N ALA A 132 6.22 -11.29 -10.18
CA ALA A 132 5.69 -10.48 -9.08
C ALA A 132 6.79 -9.98 -8.14
N VAL A 133 7.77 -10.81 -7.79
CA VAL A 133 8.90 -10.39 -6.93
C VAL A 133 9.73 -9.31 -7.61
N THR A 134 9.95 -9.42 -8.92
CA THR A 134 10.65 -8.41 -9.72
C THR A 134 9.89 -7.08 -9.71
N ALA A 135 8.57 -7.11 -9.91
CA ALA A 135 7.73 -5.92 -9.86
C ALA A 135 7.71 -5.27 -8.46
N ILE A 136 7.63 -6.08 -7.39
CA ILE A 136 7.67 -5.59 -6.00
C ILE A 136 9.01 -4.90 -5.70
N ARG A 137 10.14 -5.46 -6.16
CA ARG A 137 11.46 -4.85 -5.98
C ARG A 137 11.55 -3.50 -6.68
N ALA A 138 11.13 -3.43 -7.95
CA ALA A 138 11.13 -2.17 -8.71
C ALA A 138 10.23 -1.10 -8.06
N LEU A 139 9.08 -1.52 -7.52
CA LEU A 139 8.19 -0.64 -6.76
C LEU A 139 8.85 -0.13 -5.48
N ALA A 140 9.50 -1.01 -4.71
CA ALA A 140 10.20 -0.63 -3.49
C ALA A 140 11.31 0.38 -3.77
N ASP A 141 12.09 0.19 -4.84
CA ASP A 141 13.14 1.13 -5.26
C ASP A 141 12.57 2.50 -5.60
N THR A 142 11.39 2.54 -6.25
CA THR A 142 10.70 3.79 -6.57
C THR A 142 10.21 4.51 -5.31
N LEU A 143 9.54 3.79 -4.41
CA LEU A 143 8.96 4.35 -3.18
C LEU A 143 10.02 4.84 -2.18
N VAL A 144 11.16 4.16 -2.10
CA VAL A 144 12.25 4.51 -1.19
C VAL A 144 13.20 5.53 -1.83
N GLY A 145 13.39 5.47 -3.16
CA GLY A 145 14.28 6.35 -3.91
C GLY A 145 13.79 7.80 -4.07
N GLU A 146 12.47 8.04 -4.01
CA GLU A 146 11.89 9.40 -4.13
C GLU A 146 12.20 10.33 -2.94
N LYS A 147 12.81 9.83 -1.86
CA LYS A 147 13.16 10.63 -0.66
C LYS A 147 14.29 11.66 -0.86
N GLY A 148 14.83 11.81 -2.08
CA GLY A 148 15.97 12.68 -2.38
C GLY A 148 15.66 14.12 -2.81
N SER A 149 14.40 14.54 -2.89
CA SER A 149 14.08 15.85 -3.47
C SER A 149 12.90 16.55 -2.80
N HIS A 150 13.04 16.99 -1.55
CA HIS A 150 12.37 18.18 -0.99
C HIS A 150 13.09 18.69 0.26
#